data_AF-A0AAE7DR07-F1
#
_entry.id   AF-A0AAE7DR07-F1
#
_cell.length_a   1.000
_cell.length_b   1.000
_cell.length_c   1.000
_cell.angle_alpha   90.00
_cell.angle_beta   90.00
_cell.angle_gamma   90.00
#
_symmetry.space_group_name_H-M   'P 1'
#
loop_
_entity.id
_entity.type
_entity.pdbx_description
1 polymer ?
#
loop_
_entity_poly.entity_id
_entity_poly.type
_entity_poly.pdbx_seq_one_letter_code
_entity_poly.pdbx_strand_id
1 'polypeptide(L)'
;MKRKQSLSTYGHLYKRSYPVMNDDRCQCCGEQASLEWDHCPAITTAQLFVRNDKIRFIKVLLCKECNLILSDQLLPDFPSRFYTVKERLLERHKHDLISECRDNMVTTTESLRLADDKFNKLLHRIGFGLIKVDQLSSKHLAILNTETLSGTRIIDHLAAQPDCGLLSESNLTPEEDTQDNNSHPPVDYQTHADTSTPHFALNALDDFKVFLRNNRVYTKNGYLNLLNNDIKSLSTLTLPEQPTQFFGCSWDELTANVCITTSTGLKYSLDLIEQYATSDLIAIKKSVGMYDMEELLDKLGITTREEYDQLWTALRVKRVDVVEILPNQPEAVYDDWLLW
;
A
#
# COMPACT_ATOMS: atom_id res chain seq x y z
N MET A 1 7.65 -6.14 39.69
CA MET A 1 6.34 -5.83 40.32
C MET A 1 5.33 -6.87 39.85
N LYS A 2 4.47 -7.41 40.73
CA LYS A 2 3.51 -8.46 40.33
C LYS A 2 2.41 -7.85 39.44
N ARG A 3 1.96 -8.55 38.39
CA ARG A 3 0.94 -8.07 37.43
C ARG A 3 -0.29 -7.44 38.09
N LYS A 4 -0.81 -8.03 39.18
CA LYS A 4 -1.94 -7.49 39.95
C LYS A 4 -1.66 -6.11 40.55
N GLN A 5 -0.44 -5.90 41.05
CA GLN A 5 -0.02 -4.62 41.62
C GLN A 5 0.16 -3.58 40.52
N SER A 6 0.79 -3.94 39.40
CA SER A 6 0.91 -3.05 38.24
C SER A 6 -0.46 -2.65 37.68
N LEU A 7 -1.41 -3.58 37.64
CA LEU A 7 -2.78 -3.30 37.18
C LEU A 7 -3.51 -2.32 38.11
N SER A 8 -3.37 -2.49 39.42
CA SER A 8 -3.94 -1.55 40.41
C SER A 8 -3.34 -0.15 40.28
N THR A 9 -2.03 -0.05 40.03
CA THR A 9 -1.34 1.24 39.99
C THR A 9 -1.50 1.95 38.65
N TYR A 10 -1.38 1.25 37.52
CA TYR A 10 -1.31 1.86 36.19
C TYR A 10 -2.50 1.56 35.29
N GLY A 11 -3.40 0.66 35.68
CA GLY A 11 -4.50 0.22 34.81
C GLY A 11 -5.42 1.35 34.36
N HIS A 12 -5.54 2.41 35.16
CA HIS A 12 -6.33 3.61 34.85
C HIS A 12 -5.76 4.45 33.70
N LEU A 13 -4.48 4.26 33.34
CA LEU A 13 -3.84 4.97 32.22
C LEU A 13 -4.27 4.43 30.85
N TYR A 14 -4.74 3.18 30.80
CA TYR A 14 -4.97 2.46 29.56
C TYR A 14 -6.39 2.64 29.02
N LYS A 15 -6.51 3.26 27.85
CA LYS A 15 -7.79 3.44 27.13
C LYS A 15 -7.99 2.39 26.05
N ARG A 16 -9.21 1.89 25.85
CA ARG A 16 -9.51 1.02 24.70
C ARG A 16 -9.29 1.82 23.42
N SER A 17 -8.58 1.23 22.48
CA SER A 17 -8.28 1.84 21.19
C SER A 17 -8.16 0.74 20.15
N TYR A 18 -8.73 0.99 18.98
CA TYR A 18 -8.66 0.10 17.82
C TYR A 18 -7.66 0.67 16.83
N PRO A 19 -6.39 0.24 16.88
CA PRO A 19 -5.35 0.82 16.03
C PRO A 19 -5.43 0.33 14.58
N VAL A 20 -6.16 -0.76 14.32
CA VAL A 20 -6.14 -1.48 13.05
C VAL A 20 -7.54 -1.64 12.50
N MET A 21 -8.49 -2.22 13.26
CA MET A 21 -9.92 -2.34 12.88
C MET A 21 -10.83 -2.48 14.11
N ASN A 22 -12.15 -2.48 13.88
CA ASN A 22 -13.20 -2.69 14.88
C ASN A 22 -13.01 -3.97 15.74
N ASP A 23 -13.82 -4.08 16.80
CA ASP A 23 -13.58 -4.89 18.00
C ASP A 23 -13.93 -6.38 17.90
N ASP A 24 -13.96 -6.92 16.69
CA ASP A 24 -14.28 -8.32 16.41
C ASP A 24 -13.05 -9.18 16.09
N ARG A 25 -11.86 -8.57 15.97
CA ARG A 25 -10.65 -9.22 15.46
C ARG A 25 -9.39 -8.88 16.23
N CYS A 26 -8.44 -9.81 16.21
CA CYS A 26 -7.09 -9.61 16.70
C CYS A 26 -6.40 -8.49 15.91
N GLN A 27 -6.01 -7.43 16.59
CA GLN A 27 -5.41 -6.24 15.99
C GLN A 27 -4.04 -6.52 15.35
N CYS A 28 -3.39 -7.65 15.64
CA CYS A 28 -2.11 -8.02 15.02
C CYS A 28 -2.22 -9.06 13.89
N CYS A 29 -3.27 -9.87 13.81
CA CYS A 29 -3.35 -10.95 12.80
C CYS A 29 -4.76 -11.26 12.26
N GLY A 30 -5.78 -10.51 12.64
CA GLY A 30 -7.14 -10.64 12.10
C GLY A 30 -7.91 -11.87 12.57
N GLU A 31 -7.34 -12.74 13.41
CA GLU A 31 -8.03 -13.89 14.01
C GLU A 31 -9.22 -13.43 14.85
N GLN A 32 -10.34 -14.16 14.79
CA GLN A 32 -11.59 -13.82 15.49
C GLN A 32 -11.79 -14.65 16.76
N ALA A 33 -11.09 -15.78 16.88
CA ALA A 33 -11.23 -16.66 18.03
C ALA A 33 -10.32 -16.29 19.20
N SER A 34 -10.81 -16.51 20.43
CA SER A 34 -10.03 -16.42 21.68
C SER A 34 -9.35 -15.06 21.87
N LEU A 35 -10.16 -13.99 21.76
CA LEU A 35 -9.72 -12.61 21.87
C LEU A 35 -9.67 -12.13 23.32
N GLU A 36 -8.57 -11.45 23.67
CA GLU A 36 -8.34 -10.89 24.99
C GLU A 36 -7.81 -9.47 24.89
N TRP A 37 -8.15 -8.64 25.88
CA TRP A 37 -7.63 -7.28 25.98
C TRP A 37 -6.19 -7.28 26.51
N ASP A 38 -5.25 -6.91 25.67
CA ASP A 38 -3.85 -6.70 26.03
C ASP A 38 -3.55 -5.22 26.33
N HIS A 39 -2.53 -5.00 27.15
CA HIS A 39 -2.06 -3.67 27.53
C HIS A 39 -0.82 -3.31 26.69
N CYS A 40 -0.86 -2.17 25.99
CA CYS A 40 0.27 -1.62 25.24
C CYS A 40 0.63 -0.23 25.80
N PRO A 41 1.85 -0.03 26.35
CA PRO A 41 2.88 -1.04 26.64
C PRO A 41 2.41 -2.07 27.66
N ALA A 42 3.14 -3.19 27.83
CA ALA A 42 2.75 -4.24 28.79
C ALA A 42 2.54 -3.66 30.19
N ILE A 43 1.45 -4.06 30.87
CA ILE A 43 1.08 -3.50 32.18
C ILE A 43 2.19 -3.63 33.23
N THR A 44 2.99 -4.69 33.13
CA THR A 44 4.12 -5.01 34.01
C THR A 44 5.33 -4.09 33.79
N THR A 45 5.41 -3.40 32.65
CA THR A 45 6.49 -2.49 32.26
C THR A 45 6.06 -1.02 32.23
N ALA A 46 4.78 -0.74 32.47
CA ALA A 46 4.16 0.59 32.48
C ALA A 46 4.97 1.67 33.25
N GLN A 47 5.55 1.30 34.39
CA GLN A 47 6.36 2.22 35.21
C GLN A 47 7.55 2.85 34.47
N LEU A 48 8.06 2.19 33.43
CA LEU A 48 9.20 2.68 32.63
C LEU A 48 8.80 3.81 31.68
N PHE A 49 7.51 3.89 31.35
CA PHE A 49 7.00 4.78 30.31
C PHE A 49 6.11 5.89 30.85
N VAL A 50 5.69 5.83 32.13
CA VAL A 50 4.72 6.76 32.73
C VAL A 50 5.13 8.23 32.68
N ARG A 51 6.43 8.53 32.63
CA ARG A 51 6.96 9.89 32.55
C ARG A 51 7.18 10.38 31.12
N ASN A 52 6.93 9.54 30.12
CA ASN A 52 7.10 9.86 28.72
C ASN A 52 5.72 10.19 28.12
N ASP A 53 5.50 11.47 27.86
CA ASP A 53 4.28 12.04 27.30
C ASP A 53 4.01 11.59 25.85
N LYS A 54 5.02 11.10 25.14
CA LYS A 54 4.89 10.58 23.77
C LYS A 54 4.34 9.15 23.71
N ILE A 55 4.32 8.42 24.83
CA ILE A 55 3.88 7.03 24.85
C ILE A 55 2.39 6.95 25.21
N ARG A 56 1.61 6.43 24.28
CA ARG A 56 0.16 6.22 24.48
C ARG A 56 -0.08 4.88 25.18
N PHE A 57 -0.81 4.93 26.29
CA PHE A 57 -1.26 3.76 27.03
C PHE A 57 -2.62 3.30 26.49
N ILE A 58 -2.63 2.22 25.72
CA ILE A 58 -3.83 1.71 25.04
C ILE A 58 -4.10 0.24 25.33
N LYS A 59 -5.36 -0.16 25.28
CA LYS A 59 -5.78 -1.57 25.27
C LYS A 59 -6.13 -1.98 23.86
N VAL A 60 -5.55 -3.08 23.43
CA VAL A 60 -5.76 -3.65 22.08
C VAL A 60 -6.25 -5.08 22.21
N LEU A 61 -7.14 -5.47 21.29
CA LEU A 61 -7.72 -6.80 21.28
C LEU A 61 -6.79 -7.77 20.55
N LEU A 62 -6.30 -8.82 21.21
CA LEU A 62 -5.36 -9.78 20.64
C LEU A 62 -5.88 -11.20 20.81
N CYS A 63 -5.63 -12.07 19.82
CA CYS A 63 -5.80 -13.49 20.01
C CYS A 63 -4.71 -14.04 20.95
N LYS A 64 -5.00 -15.17 21.59
CA LYS A 64 -4.10 -15.84 22.54
C LYS A 64 -2.67 -16.02 22.03
N GLU A 65 -2.50 -16.38 20.75
CA GLU A 65 -1.16 -16.57 20.17
C GLU A 65 -0.37 -15.26 20.09
N CYS A 66 -0.97 -14.18 19.56
CA CYS A 66 -0.31 -12.89 19.48
C CYS A 66 0.02 -12.32 20.87
N ASN A 67 -0.90 -12.50 21.82
CA ASN A 67 -0.68 -12.09 23.21
C ASN A 67 0.51 -12.85 23.84
N LEU A 68 0.63 -14.15 23.57
CA LEU A 68 1.78 -14.96 24.03
C LEU A 68 3.10 -14.56 23.37
N ILE A 69 3.09 -14.26 22.06
CA ILE A 69 4.27 -13.78 21.33
C ILE A 69 4.81 -12.49 21.98
N LEU A 70 3.91 -11.56 22.31
CA LEU A 70 4.26 -10.26 22.86
C LEU A 70 4.65 -10.34 24.33
N SER A 71 3.90 -11.08 25.13
CA SER A 71 4.15 -11.26 26.57
C SER A 71 4.48 -9.92 27.25
N ASP A 72 5.44 -9.91 28.17
CA ASP A 72 5.94 -8.73 28.87
C ASP A 72 7.14 -8.06 28.15
N GLN A 73 7.27 -8.21 26.82
CA GLN A 73 8.34 -7.56 26.07
C GLN A 73 8.29 -6.03 26.20
N LEU A 74 9.46 -5.40 26.22
CA LEU A 74 9.66 -3.95 26.35
C LEU A 74 9.39 -3.21 25.04
N LEU A 75 8.16 -3.29 24.57
CA LEU A 75 7.69 -2.62 23.35
C LEU A 75 6.75 -1.48 23.75
N PRO A 76 7.16 -0.22 23.57
CA PRO A 76 6.45 0.94 24.13
C PRO A 76 5.16 1.29 23.38
N ASP A 77 5.11 0.99 22.09
CA ASP A 77 4.03 1.41 21.19
C ASP A 77 3.44 0.21 20.41
N PHE A 78 2.25 0.44 19.86
CA PHE A 78 1.53 -0.59 19.13
C PHE A 78 2.20 -0.98 17.79
N PRO A 79 2.68 -0.05 16.94
CA PRO A 79 3.43 -0.42 15.74
C PRO A 79 4.59 -1.40 16.03
N SER A 80 5.40 -1.13 17.05
CA SER A 80 6.50 -2.02 17.47
C SER A 80 6.00 -3.42 17.83
N ARG A 81 4.90 -3.52 18.59
CA ARG A 81 4.24 -4.80 18.94
C ARG A 81 3.69 -5.50 17.69
N PHE A 82 3.01 -4.75 16.83
CA PHE A 82 2.42 -5.25 15.59
C PHE A 82 3.47 -5.91 14.69
N TYR A 83 4.55 -5.21 14.38
CA TYR A 83 5.64 -5.74 13.55
C TYR A 83 6.35 -6.92 14.20
N THR A 84 6.58 -6.87 15.52
CA THR A 84 7.13 -8.01 16.26
C THR A 84 6.28 -9.27 16.09
N VAL A 85 4.95 -9.15 16.13
CA VAL A 85 4.06 -10.29 15.89
C VAL A 85 4.21 -10.81 14.46
N LYS A 86 4.29 -9.93 13.45
CA LYS A 86 4.45 -10.34 12.05
C LYS A 86 5.71 -11.14 11.84
N GLU A 87 6.83 -10.62 12.35
CA GLU A 87 8.13 -11.28 12.29
C GLU A 87 8.11 -12.66 12.95
N ARG A 88 7.53 -12.77 14.14
CA ARG A 88 7.44 -14.04 14.88
C ARG A 88 6.53 -15.06 14.23
N LEU A 89 5.42 -14.63 13.60
CA LEU A 89 4.57 -15.51 12.81
C LEU A 89 5.32 -16.04 11.57
N LEU A 90 6.08 -15.17 10.89
CA LEU A 90 6.93 -15.57 9.76
C LEU A 90 8.00 -16.58 10.16
N GLU A 91 8.72 -16.35 11.27
CA GLU A 91 9.72 -17.31 11.77
C GLU A 91 9.09 -18.66 12.08
N ARG A 92 7.96 -18.65 12.79
CA ARG A 92 7.30 -19.86 13.28
C ARG A 92 6.77 -20.72 12.14
N HIS A 93 6.19 -20.09 11.12
CA HIS A 93 5.51 -20.78 10.02
C HIS A 93 6.32 -20.84 8.73
N LYS A 94 7.62 -20.47 8.75
CA LYS A 94 8.48 -20.46 7.56
C LYS A 94 8.39 -21.77 6.75
N HIS A 95 8.50 -22.92 7.43
CA HIS A 95 8.48 -24.22 6.74
C HIS A 95 7.11 -24.51 6.13
N ASP A 96 6.03 -24.29 6.89
CA ASP A 96 4.64 -24.41 6.40
C ASP A 96 4.38 -23.49 5.19
N LEU A 97 4.97 -22.29 5.16
CA LEU A 97 4.81 -21.35 4.05
C LEU A 97 5.57 -21.82 2.80
N ILE A 98 6.80 -22.27 2.95
CA ILE A 98 7.62 -22.78 1.83
C ILE A 98 6.97 -24.02 1.22
N SER A 99 6.43 -24.93 2.04
CA SER A 99 5.77 -26.14 1.56
C SER A 99 4.32 -25.95 1.16
N GLU A 100 3.77 -24.73 1.27
CA GLU A 100 2.35 -24.44 1.05
C GLU A 100 1.44 -25.33 1.91
N CYS A 101 1.90 -25.69 3.11
CA CYS A 101 1.26 -26.60 4.04
C CYS A 101 1.05 -28.03 3.50
N ARG A 102 1.77 -28.44 2.44
CA ARG A 102 1.62 -29.74 1.77
C ARG A 102 2.54 -30.83 2.33
N ASP A 103 3.33 -30.52 3.36
CA ASP A 103 4.24 -31.48 3.99
C ASP A 103 3.49 -32.73 4.46
N ASN A 104 3.87 -33.89 3.92
CA ASN A 104 3.37 -35.23 4.29
C ASN A 104 1.91 -35.56 3.90
N MET A 105 1.28 -34.82 2.99
CA MET A 105 -0.10 -35.13 2.58
C MET A 105 -0.16 -36.21 1.47
N VAL A 106 -1.08 -37.16 1.63
CA VAL A 106 -1.52 -38.06 0.54
C VAL A 106 -2.11 -37.17 -0.58
N THR A 107 -1.85 -37.47 -1.85
CA THR A 107 -2.30 -36.66 -3.00
C THR A 107 -3.79 -36.83 -3.34
N THR A 108 -4.66 -36.82 -2.33
CA THR A 108 -6.11 -36.76 -2.53
C THR A 108 -6.55 -35.33 -2.80
N THR A 109 -7.66 -35.15 -3.50
CA THR A 109 -8.23 -33.81 -3.74
C THR A 109 -8.58 -33.09 -2.44
N GLU A 110 -9.08 -33.82 -1.43
CA GLU A 110 -9.48 -33.22 -0.14
C GLU A 110 -8.29 -32.77 0.70
N SER A 111 -7.19 -33.53 0.73
CA SER A 111 -5.98 -33.12 1.44
C SER A 111 -5.33 -31.89 0.80
N LEU A 112 -5.32 -31.79 -0.54
CA LEU A 112 -4.84 -30.58 -1.23
C LEU A 112 -5.69 -29.36 -0.87
N ARG A 113 -7.03 -29.51 -0.88
CA ARG A 113 -7.96 -28.45 -0.49
C ARG A 113 -7.70 -27.96 0.95
N LEU A 114 -7.49 -28.88 1.89
CA LEU A 114 -7.19 -28.54 3.29
C LEU A 114 -5.82 -27.86 3.45
N ALA A 115 -4.82 -28.25 2.66
CA ALA A 115 -3.52 -27.58 2.64
C ALA A 115 -3.64 -26.14 2.12
N ASP A 116 -4.37 -25.94 1.02
CA ASP A 116 -4.61 -24.61 0.45
C ASP A 116 -5.39 -23.71 1.42
N ASP A 117 -6.43 -24.23 2.07
CA ASP A 117 -7.18 -23.51 3.12
C ASP A 117 -6.25 -23.08 4.27
N LYS A 118 -5.37 -23.99 4.73
CA LYS A 118 -4.39 -23.70 5.80
C LYS A 118 -3.36 -22.66 5.36
N PHE A 119 -2.84 -22.77 4.13
CA PHE A 119 -1.87 -21.85 3.57
C PHE A 119 -2.47 -20.44 3.43
N ASN A 120 -3.66 -20.33 2.84
CA ASN A 120 -4.39 -19.05 2.72
C ASN A 120 -4.67 -18.43 4.08
N LYS A 121 -5.08 -19.24 5.07
CA LYS A 121 -5.29 -18.74 6.44
C LYS A 121 -3.98 -18.20 7.06
N LEU A 122 -2.85 -18.85 6.85
CA LEU A 122 -1.55 -18.37 7.34
C LEU A 122 -1.13 -17.05 6.67
N LEU A 123 -1.27 -16.97 5.34
CA LEU A 123 -1.00 -15.76 4.58
C LEU A 123 -1.87 -14.60 5.06
N HIS A 124 -3.17 -14.81 5.24
CA HIS A 124 -4.08 -13.81 5.81
C HIS A 124 -3.59 -13.30 7.16
N ARG A 125 -3.24 -14.20 8.07
CA ARG A 125 -2.77 -13.81 9.41
C ARG A 125 -1.48 -12.98 9.38
N ILE A 126 -0.55 -13.35 8.50
CA ILE A 126 0.73 -12.66 8.34
C ILE A 126 0.53 -11.30 7.69
N GLY A 127 -0.19 -11.20 6.59
CA GLY A 127 -0.37 -9.94 5.90
C GLY A 127 -1.38 -9.00 6.55
N PHE A 128 -2.28 -9.46 7.44
CA PHE A 128 -3.34 -8.62 8.02
C PHE A 128 -2.81 -7.28 8.58
N GLY A 129 -3.22 -6.15 8.00
CA GLY A 129 -2.76 -4.80 8.40
C GLY A 129 -1.31 -4.46 8.06
N LEU A 130 -0.58 -5.33 7.36
CA LEU A 130 0.79 -5.10 6.94
C LEU A 130 0.78 -4.25 5.66
N ILE A 131 0.99 -2.94 5.81
CA ILE A 131 0.99 -1.98 4.69
C ILE A 131 2.40 -1.86 4.06
N LYS A 132 3.41 -1.95 4.91
CA LYS A 132 4.82 -1.70 4.57
C LYS A 132 5.65 -2.88 5.01
N VAL A 133 5.93 -3.80 4.07
CA VAL A 133 6.75 -5.00 4.33
C VAL A 133 8.21 -4.65 4.63
N ASP A 134 8.69 -3.51 4.13
CA ASP A 134 10.04 -2.96 4.35
C ASP A 134 10.30 -2.51 5.79
N GLN A 135 9.25 -2.40 6.62
CA GLN A 135 9.38 -2.22 8.08
C GLN A 135 9.69 -3.52 8.83
N LEU A 136 9.63 -4.68 8.17
CA LEU A 136 10.17 -5.91 8.71
C LEU A 136 11.70 -5.90 8.61
N SER A 137 12.39 -6.52 9.56
CA SER A 137 13.84 -6.65 9.48
C SER A 137 14.27 -7.50 8.28
N SER A 138 15.50 -7.29 7.81
CA SER A 138 16.07 -7.97 6.64
C SER A 138 15.99 -9.49 6.71
N LYS A 139 16.07 -10.06 7.93
CA LYS A 139 15.88 -11.49 8.17
C LYS A 139 14.49 -11.98 7.75
N HIS A 140 13.43 -11.24 8.07
CA HIS A 140 12.05 -11.62 7.78
C HIS A 140 11.67 -11.27 6.34
N LEU A 141 12.23 -10.19 5.80
CA LEU A 141 12.17 -9.91 4.35
C LEU A 141 12.78 -11.06 3.53
N ALA A 142 13.87 -11.67 3.99
CA ALA A 142 14.45 -12.84 3.32
C ALA A 142 13.52 -14.06 3.34
N ILE A 143 12.73 -14.24 4.42
CA ILE A 143 11.70 -15.28 4.46
C ILE A 143 10.62 -15.00 3.41
N LEU A 144 10.12 -13.76 3.33
CA LEU A 144 9.12 -13.36 2.34
C LEU A 144 9.59 -13.51 0.89
N ASN A 145 10.89 -13.34 0.63
CA ASN A 145 11.49 -13.52 -0.70
C ASN A 145 11.83 -14.98 -1.03
N THR A 146 11.57 -15.93 -0.14
CA THR A 146 11.81 -17.36 -0.42
C THR A 146 10.70 -17.91 -1.33
N GLU A 147 11.09 -18.72 -2.31
CA GLU A 147 10.16 -19.44 -3.19
C GLU A 147 9.41 -20.56 -2.43
N THR A 148 8.12 -20.66 -2.70
CA THR A 148 7.28 -21.76 -2.23
C THR A 148 7.36 -22.96 -3.17
N LEU A 149 6.68 -24.05 -2.82
CA LEU A 149 6.62 -25.28 -3.61
C LEU A 149 6.16 -25.05 -5.07
N SER A 150 5.28 -24.08 -5.30
CA SER A 150 4.83 -23.69 -6.64
C SER A 150 5.82 -22.81 -7.42
N GLY A 151 6.98 -22.47 -6.84
CA GLY A 151 7.97 -21.59 -7.47
C GLY A 151 7.63 -20.10 -7.40
N THR A 152 6.57 -19.73 -6.67
CA THR A 152 6.18 -18.33 -6.44
C THR A 152 6.73 -17.86 -5.09
N ARG A 153 7.18 -16.61 -4.97
CA ARG A 153 7.68 -16.12 -3.66
C ARG A 153 6.53 -15.89 -2.69
N ILE A 154 6.77 -16.07 -1.40
CA ILE A 154 5.77 -15.85 -0.34
C ILE A 154 5.22 -14.41 -0.41
N ILE A 155 6.05 -13.41 -0.72
CA ILE A 155 5.62 -12.02 -0.88
C ILE A 155 4.61 -11.82 -2.02
N ASP A 156 4.78 -12.56 -3.12
CA ASP A 156 3.90 -12.45 -4.28
C ASP A 156 2.54 -13.10 -3.96
N HIS A 157 2.53 -14.20 -3.19
CA HIS A 157 1.30 -14.77 -2.63
C HIS A 157 0.57 -13.82 -1.69
N LEU A 158 1.29 -13.09 -0.83
CA LEU A 158 0.69 -12.08 0.05
C LEU A 158 0.07 -10.94 -0.76
N ALA A 159 0.75 -10.48 -1.81
CA ALA A 159 0.26 -9.40 -2.68
C ALA A 159 -0.97 -9.79 -3.51
N ALA A 160 -1.12 -11.07 -3.85
CA ALA A 160 -2.22 -11.59 -4.64
C ALA A 160 -3.54 -11.76 -3.85
N GLN A 161 -3.53 -11.59 -2.53
CA GLN A 161 -4.66 -11.92 -1.68
C GLN A 161 -5.53 -10.67 -1.41
N PRO A 162 -6.83 -10.68 -1.80
CA PRO A 162 -7.68 -9.50 -1.81
C PRO A 162 -8.01 -8.92 -0.42
N ASP A 163 -7.89 -9.73 0.64
CA ASP A 163 -8.21 -9.32 2.02
C ASP A 163 -7.00 -9.42 2.97
N CYS A 164 -5.87 -9.93 2.49
CA CYS A 164 -4.83 -10.45 3.36
C CYS A 164 -3.72 -9.47 3.65
N GLY A 165 -3.66 -8.25 3.13
CA GLY A 165 -2.57 -7.38 3.55
C GLY A 165 -2.42 -6.11 2.78
N LEU A 166 -3.22 -5.14 3.18
CA LEU A 166 -2.94 -3.71 3.20
C LEU A 166 -4.23 -3.09 3.74
N LEU A 167 -4.26 -2.68 5.01
CA LEU A 167 -5.37 -1.83 5.44
C LEU A 167 -5.31 -0.57 4.58
N SER A 168 -6.36 -0.27 3.84
CA SER A 168 -6.54 1.06 3.27
C SER A 168 -6.61 2.07 4.42
N GLU A 169 -6.01 3.25 4.22
CA GLU A 169 -6.00 4.34 5.22
C GLU A 169 -7.40 4.77 5.69
N SER A 170 -8.46 4.36 4.98
CA SER A 170 -9.85 4.57 5.38
C SER A 170 -10.23 3.94 6.72
N ASN A 171 -9.51 2.91 7.18
CA ASN A 171 -9.80 2.21 8.44
C ASN A 171 -9.15 2.87 9.67
N LEU A 172 -8.45 3.99 9.50
CA LEU A 172 -7.76 4.73 10.56
C LEU A 172 -8.53 5.93 11.11
N THR A 173 -9.80 6.11 10.73
CA THR A 173 -10.61 7.18 11.33
C THR A 173 -10.90 6.81 12.79
N PRO A 174 -10.42 7.58 13.77
CA PRO A 174 -10.94 7.47 15.12
C PRO A 174 -12.37 7.98 15.01
N GLU A 175 -13.35 7.09 15.14
CA GLU A 175 -14.71 7.52 15.45
C GLU A 175 -14.60 8.35 16.73
N GLU A 176 -14.85 9.66 16.61
CA GLU A 176 -15.11 10.51 17.75
C GLU A 176 -16.30 9.90 18.48
N ASP A 177 -16.14 9.66 19.79
CA ASP A 177 -17.19 9.22 20.71
C ASP A 177 -18.48 10.00 20.42
N THR A 178 -19.42 9.39 19.69
CA THR A 178 -20.77 9.92 19.53
C THR A 178 -21.71 9.00 20.28
N GLN A 179 -22.28 9.58 21.32
CA GLN A 179 -23.34 9.02 22.15
C GLN A 179 -24.52 8.55 21.28
N ASP A 180 -25.17 7.48 21.78
CA ASP A 180 -26.49 6.97 21.39
C ASP A 180 -27.45 7.98 20.73
N ASN A 181 -28.12 7.58 19.64
CA ASN A 181 -29.58 7.35 19.62
C ASN A 181 -30.14 6.98 18.23
N ASN A 182 -30.83 5.83 18.17
CA ASN A 182 -32.03 5.46 17.41
C ASN A 182 -32.46 6.26 16.16
N SER A 183 -32.59 5.56 15.01
CA SER A 183 -33.89 5.23 14.33
C SER A 183 -33.78 5.04 12.79
N HIS A 184 -34.00 3.79 12.36
CA HIS A 184 -34.57 3.27 11.09
C HIS A 184 -34.02 3.57 9.66
N PRO A 185 -34.20 2.62 8.69
CA PRO A 185 -33.55 2.56 7.36
C PRO A 185 -34.56 2.83 6.21
N PRO A 186 -34.35 2.41 4.93
CA PRO A 186 -33.21 2.45 4.00
C PRO A 186 -33.58 3.20 2.69
N VAL A 187 -32.62 3.53 1.81
CA VAL A 187 -32.91 3.73 0.37
C VAL A 187 -31.75 3.20 -0.49
N ASP A 188 -32.09 2.24 -1.35
CA ASP A 188 -31.28 1.68 -2.44
C ASP A 188 -30.78 2.74 -3.44
N TYR A 189 -29.56 2.59 -3.93
CA TYR A 189 -29.24 2.85 -5.34
C TYR A 189 -28.16 1.89 -5.85
N GLN A 190 -28.41 1.38 -7.05
CA GLN A 190 -27.70 0.32 -7.75
C GLN A 190 -26.35 0.77 -8.36
N THR A 191 -25.40 -0.18 -8.35
CA THR A 191 -24.34 -0.48 -9.34
C THR A 191 -23.65 0.66 -10.10
N HIS A 192 -22.31 0.74 -9.99
CA HIS A 192 -21.40 0.87 -11.15
C HIS A 192 -20.02 0.27 -10.83
N ALA A 193 -19.35 -0.20 -11.89
CA ALA A 193 -18.21 -1.11 -11.90
C ALA A 193 -16.94 -0.60 -11.18
N ASP A 194 -16.33 -1.47 -10.37
CA ASP A 194 -15.00 -1.28 -9.80
C ASP A 194 -13.92 -1.52 -10.86
N THR A 195 -13.38 -0.43 -11.40
CA THR A 195 -12.07 -0.41 -12.05
C THR A 195 -10.98 -0.26 -10.98
N SER A 196 -10.36 -1.37 -10.60
CA SER A 196 -9.19 -1.40 -9.70
C SER A 196 -8.03 -0.61 -10.33
N THR A 197 -7.81 0.62 -9.86
CA THR A 197 -6.67 1.45 -10.27
C THR A 197 -5.35 0.85 -9.77
N PRO A 198 -4.34 0.60 -10.63
CA PRO A 198 -3.02 0.15 -10.20
C PRO A 198 -2.32 1.22 -9.35
N HIS A 199 -1.65 0.78 -8.28
CA HIS A 199 -0.97 1.65 -7.30
C HIS A 199 0.33 2.24 -7.86
N PHE A 200 0.46 3.57 -7.76
CA PHE A 200 1.63 4.35 -8.15
C PHE A 200 2.64 4.41 -6.98
N ALA A 201 3.78 3.75 -7.11
CA ALA A 201 4.82 3.68 -6.06
C ALA A 201 5.99 4.61 -6.39
N LEU A 202 6.33 5.53 -5.48
CA LEU A 202 7.28 6.63 -5.70
C LEU A 202 8.74 6.34 -5.35
N ASN A 203 9.07 5.06 -5.27
CA ASN A 203 10.38 4.53 -4.92
C ASN A 203 11.35 4.48 -6.11
N ALA A 204 10.87 4.56 -7.35
CA ALA A 204 11.72 4.74 -8.53
C ALA A 204 11.90 6.22 -8.87
N LEU A 205 13.12 6.60 -9.27
CA LEU A 205 13.44 7.98 -9.66
C LEU A 205 12.52 8.49 -10.78
N ASP A 206 12.30 7.69 -11.83
CA ASP A 206 11.44 8.07 -12.97
C ASP A 206 9.99 8.33 -12.51
N ASP A 207 9.46 7.53 -11.58
CA ASP A 207 8.11 7.72 -11.03
C ASP A 207 8.02 8.97 -10.15
N PHE A 208 9.06 9.25 -9.37
CA PHE A 208 9.15 10.46 -8.57
C PHE A 208 9.22 11.73 -9.42
N LYS A 209 9.93 11.69 -10.55
CA LYS A 209 9.94 12.80 -11.51
C LYS A 209 8.54 13.06 -12.09
N VAL A 210 7.82 12.00 -12.47
CA VAL A 210 6.44 12.12 -12.99
C VAL A 210 5.51 12.69 -11.91
N PHE A 211 5.66 12.29 -10.65
CA PHE A 211 4.90 12.87 -9.55
C PHE A 211 5.14 14.37 -9.39
N LEU A 212 6.41 14.80 -9.37
CA LEU A 212 6.74 16.22 -9.27
C LEU A 212 6.12 17.01 -10.43
N ARG A 213 6.15 16.45 -11.64
CA ARG A 213 5.55 17.05 -12.83
C ARG A 213 4.03 17.21 -12.70
N ASN A 214 3.31 16.14 -12.34
CA ASN A 214 1.86 16.15 -12.17
C ASN A 214 1.40 17.16 -11.12
N ASN A 215 2.20 17.36 -10.06
CA ASN A 215 1.92 18.32 -9.00
C ASN A 215 2.52 19.71 -9.26
N ARG A 216 3.08 19.96 -10.45
CA ARG A 216 3.69 21.24 -10.86
C ARG A 216 4.77 21.73 -9.88
N VAL A 217 5.55 20.80 -9.36
CA VAL A 217 6.63 21.07 -8.40
C VAL A 217 7.97 21.19 -9.12
N TYR A 218 8.43 22.43 -9.29
CA TYR A 218 9.69 22.72 -9.99
C TYR A 218 10.82 23.18 -9.07
N THR A 219 10.54 23.45 -7.79
CA THR A 219 11.54 23.97 -6.83
C THR A 219 11.47 23.23 -5.50
N LYS A 220 12.60 23.21 -4.77
CA LYS A 220 12.65 22.66 -3.41
C LYS A 220 11.62 23.30 -2.49
N ASN A 221 11.43 24.62 -2.58
CA ASN A 221 10.43 25.33 -1.78
C ASN A 221 9.00 24.95 -2.20
N GLY A 222 8.74 24.74 -3.50
CA GLY A 222 7.47 24.23 -3.99
C GLY A 222 7.14 22.84 -3.42
N TYR A 223 8.14 21.96 -3.34
CA TYR A 223 7.99 20.64 -2.75
C TYR A 223 7.71 20.70 -1.24
N LEU A 224 8.44 21.53 -0.50
CA LEU A 224 8.17 21.75 0.92
C LEU A 224 6.78 22.34 1.16
N ASN A 225 6.31 23.23 0.29
CA ASN A 225 4.96 23.78 0.36
C ASN A 225 3.90 22.71 0.10
N LEU A 226 4.10 21.85 -0.90
CA LEU A 226 3.24 20.69 -1.17
C LEU A 226 3.18 19.76 0.05
N LEU A 227 4.35 19.45 0.63
CA LEU A 227 4.47 18.65 1.85
C LEU A 227 3.84 19.30 3.08
N ASN A 228 3.65 20.61 3.14
CA ASN A 228 3.11 21.28 4.32
C ASN A 228 1.60 21.59 4.20
N ASN A 229 1.11 21.83 2.99
CA ASN A 229 -0.25 22.34 2.75
C ASN A 229 -1.21 21.29 2.19
N ASP A 230 -0.71 20.30 1.42
CA ASP A 230 -1.55 19.35 0.67
C ASP A 230 -1.43 17.90 1.16
N ILE A 231 -0.90 17.68 2.38
CA ILE A 231 -0.77 16.33 2.99
C ILE A 231 -2.11 15.59 3.03
N LYS A 232 -3.23 16.32 3.21
CA LYS A 232 -4.57 15.70 3.32
C LYS A 232 -5.01 14.99 2.04
N SER A 233 -4.52 15.39 0.87
CA SER A 233 -4.79 14.74 -0.42
C SER A 233 -3.69 13.77 -0.86
N LEU A 234 -2.56 13.75 -0.16
CA LEU A 234 -1.37 12.96 -0.49
C LEU A 234 -1.03 11.89 0.56
N SER A 235 -1.90 11.68 1.57
CA SER A 235 -1.61 10.85 2.75
C SER A 235 -1.18 9.42 2.42
N THR A 236 -1.65 8.89 1.29
CA THR A 236 -1.33 7.54 0.79
C THR A 236 0.04 7.42 0.10
N LEU A 237 0.70 8.54 -0.24
CA LEU A 237 1.98 8.55 -0.95
C LEU A 237 3.14 8.79 0.03
N THR A 238 4.05 7.83 0.15
CA THR A 238 5.28 8.02 0.94
C THR A 238 6.28 8.84 0.12
N LEU A 239 6.32 10.14 0.41
CA LEU A 239 7.20 11.09 -0.25
C LEU A 239 8.52 11.24 0.53
N PRO A 240 9.69 11.21 -0.12
CA PRO A 240 10.96 11.42 0.56
C PRO A 240 11.07 12.85 1.11
N GLU A 241 11.38 13.00 2.40
CA GLU A 241 11.59 14.33 3.02
C GLU A 241 12.76 15.08 2.37
N GLN A 242 13.78 14.35 1.92
CA GLN A 242 14.98 14.89 1.25
C GLN A 242 15.23 14.15 -0.07
N PRO A 243 14.48 14.46 -1.15
CA PRO A 243 14.51 13.70 -2.40
C PRO A 243 15.88 13.70 -3.09
N THR A 244 16.62 14.80 -3.04
CA THR A 244 17.97 14.88 -3.64
C THR A 244 18.94 13.91 -2.96
N GLN A 245 18.81 13.70 -1.65
CA GLN A 245 19.62 12.72 -0.92
C GLN A 245 19.13 11.29 -1.16
N PHE A 246 17.81 11.09 -1.18
CA PHE A 246 17.19 9.79 -1.42
C PHE A 246 17.57 9.21 -2.79
N PHE A 247 17.53 10.03 -3.84
CA PHE A 247 17.83 9.63 -5.21
C PHE A 247 19.29 9.89 -5.64
N GLY A 248 20.09 10.54 -4.80
CA GLY A 248 21.49 10.86 -5.10
C GLY A 248 21.68 11.79 -6.31
N CYS A 249 20.76 12.74 -6.53
CA CYS A 249 20.81 13.70 -7.64
C CYS A 249 20.43 15.12 -7.21
N SER A 250 20.73 16.11 -8.05
CA SER A 250 20.38 17.51 -7.85
C SER A 250 18.90 17.80 -8.11
N TRP A 251 18.43 18.97 -7.67
CA TRP A 251 17.04 19.37 -7.90
C TRP A 251 16.73 19.63 -9.38
N ASP A 252 17.71 20.15 -10.12
CA ASP A 252 17.60 20.34 -11.56
C ASP A 252 17.43 18.99 -12.25
N GLU A 253 18.17 17.96 -11.82
CA GLU A 253 18.00 16.61 -12.33
C GLU A 253 16.65 15.98 -11.97
N LEU A 254 16.07 16.27 -10.79
CA LEU A 254 14.75 15.78 -10.38
C LEU A 254 13.60 16.38 -11.21
N THR A 255 13.82 17.53 -11.83
CA THR A 255 12.77 18.28 -12.53
C THR A 255 12.96 18.32 -14.04
N ALA A 256 14.10 17.83 -14.53
CA ALA A 256 14.44 17.74 -15.95
C ALA A 256 14.32 16.31 -16.50
N ASN A 257 14.10 16.21 -17.81
CA ASN A 257 14.09 14.97 -18.59
C ASN A 257 13.15 13.93 -17.97
N VAL A 258 11.87 14.27 -17.86
CA VAL A 258 10.87 13.38 -17.26
C VAL A 258 10.47 12.34 -18.30
N CYS A 259 10.66 11.06 -17.98
CA CYS A 259 10.33 9.96 -18.87
C CYS A 259 9.23 9.06 -18.28
N ILE A 260 8.38 8.55 -19.17
CA ILE A 260 7.40 7.51 -18.90
C ILE A 260 8.01 6.17 -19.28
N THR A 261 8.25 5.34 -18.27
CA THR A 261 8.72 3.97 -18.45
C THR A 261 7.52 3.02 -18.48
N THR A 262 7.40 2.21 -19.53
CA THR A 262 6.35 1.17 -19.67
C THR A 262 6.68 -0.08 -18.85
N SER A 263 5.72 -1.01 -18.75
CA SER A 263 5.93 -2.33 -18.13
C SER A 263 6.99 -3.17 -18.83
N THR A 264 7.25 -2.92 -20.11
CA THR A 264 8.27 -3.58 -20.93
C THR A 264 9.64 -2.89 -20.84
N GLY A 265 9.73 -1.75 -20.15
CA GLY A 265 10.96 -0.99 -19.95
C GLY A 265 11.27 0.05 -21.04
N LEU A 266 10.37 0.25 -22.01
CA LEU A 266 10.49 1.33 -22.99
C LEU A 266 10.33 2.68 -22.30
N LYS A 267 11.11 3.68 -22.71
CA LYS A 267 11.12 5.02 -22.12
C LYS A 267 10.70 6.06 -23.15
N TYR A 268 9.68 6.84 -22.81
CA TYR A 268 9.14 7.91 -23.65
C TYR A 268 9.27 9.26 -22.95
N SER A 269 9.69 10.29 -23.68
CA SER A 269 9.86 11.64 -23.13
C SER A 269 8.51 12.30 -22.89
N LEU A 270 8.21 12.66 -21.64
CA LEU A 270 7.00 13.41 -21.31
C LEU A 270 7.07 14.85 -21.83
N ASP A 271 8.27 15.45 -21.82
CA ASP A 271 8.51 16.78 -22.38
C ASP A 271 8.21 16.86 -23.89
N LEU A 272 8.35 15.74 -24.61
CA LEU A 272 7.96 15.65 -26.02
C LEU A 272 6.45 15.50 -26.18
N ILE A 273 5.81 14.66 -25.37
CA ILE A 273 4.34 14.48 -25.40
C ILE A 273 3.62 15.81 -25.10
N GLU A 274 4.08 16.55 -24.10
CA GLU A 274 3.48 17.82 -23.68
C GLU A 274 3.60 18.94 -24.75
N GLN A 275 4.49 18.84 -25.73
CA GLN A 275 4.56 19.80 -26.86
C GLN A 275 3.33 19.71 -27.76
N TYR A 276 2.73 18.52 -27.85
CA TYR A 276 1.55 18.23 -28.68
C TYR A 276 0.26 18.22 -27.85
N ALA A 277 0.38 17.95 -26.55
CA ALA A 277 -0.69 17.82 -25.58
C ALA A 277 -0.83 19.10 -24.71
N THR A 278 -1.16 20.24 -25.33
CA THR A 278 -1.17 21.54 -24.64
C THR A 278 -2.24 21.64 -23.53
N SER A 279 -1.99 22.47 -22.51
CA SER A 279 -2.95 22.68 -21.41
C SER A 279 -4.33 23.18 -21.88
N ASP A 280 -4.39 23.88 -23.02
CA ASP A 280 -5.65 24.34 -23.61
C ASP A 280 -6.49 23.17 -24.13
N LEU A 281 -5.86 22.15 -24.73
CA LEU A 281 -6.55 20.93 -25.20
C LEU A 281 -7.09 20.11 -24.02
N ILE A 282 -6.33 20.00 -22.93
CA ILE A 282 -6.74 19.33 -21.69
C ILE A 282 -7.97 20.04 -21.10
N ALA A 283 -7.96 21.37 -21.02
CA ALA A 283 -9.05 22.14 -20.45
C ALA A 283 -10.38 21.96 -21.20
N ILE A 284 -10.34 21.81 -22.53
CA ILE A 284 -11.53 21.60 -23.37
C ILE A 284 -11.83 20.11 -23.64
N LYS A 285 -11.05 19.19 -23.05
CA LYS A 285 -11.15 17.73 -23.24
C LYS A 285 -11.21 17.31 -24.70
N LYS A 286 -10.41 17.97 -25.54
CA LYS A 286 -10.35 17.69 -26.97
C LYS A 286 -9.11 16.85 -27.27
N SER A 287 -9.31 15.78 -28.03
CA SER A 287 -8.20 14.95 -28.49
C SER A 287 -7.22 15.77 -29.33
N VAL A 288 -5.95 15.36 -29.28
CA VAL A 288 -4.90 15.85 -30.19
C VAL A 288 -5.36 15.67 -31.65
N GLY A 289 -4.90 16.51 -32.57
CA GLY A 289 -5.23 16.36 -33.99
C GLY A 289 -4.56 15.12 -34.60
N MET A 290 -5.14 14.54 -35.66
CA MET A 290 -4.57 13.37 -36.34
C MET A 290 -3.11 13.61 -36.76
N TYR A 291 -2.81 14.70 -37.48
CA TYR A 291 -1.45 15.02 -37.92
C TYR A 291 -0.45 15.19 -36.76
N ASP A 292 -0.88 15.86 -35.70
CA ASP A 292 -0.07 16.06 -34.49
C ASP A 292 0.19 14.72 -33.78
N MET A 293 -0.78 13.82 -33.80
CA MET A 293 -0.66 12.47 -33.28
C MET A 293 0.35 11.65 -34.09
N GLU A 294 0.26 11.68 -35.43
CA GLU A 294 1.20 10.97 -36.31
C GLU A 294 2.64 11.47 -36.11
N GLU A 295 2.85 12.80 -36.06
CA GLU A 295 4.18 13.38 -35.82
C GLU A 295 4.71 13.04 -34.42
N LEU A 296 3.84 13.03 -33.41
CA LEU A 296 4.21 12.62 -32.06
C LEU A 296 4.66 11.16 -32.02
N LEU A 297 3.92 10.25 -32.64
CA LEU A 297 4.26 8.82 -32.67
C LEU A 297 5.58 8.57 -33.40
N ASP A 298 5.80 9.25 -34.54
CA ASP A 298 7.06 9.19 -35.28
C ASP A 298 8.24 9.65 -34.42
N LYS A 299 8.11 10.79 -33.74
CA LYS A 299 9.15 11.31 -32.83
C LYS A 299 9.39 10.44 -31.60
N LEU A 300 8.38 9.72 -31.14
CA LEU A 300 8.50 8.72 -30.06
C LEU A 300 9.03 7.37 -30.56
N GLY A 301 9.16 7.18 -31.88
CA GLY A 301 9.56 5.92 -32.49
C GLY A 301 8.53 4.80 -32.31
N ILE A 302 7.26 5.14 -32.13
CA ILE A 302 6.17 4.18 -31.98
C ILE A 302 5.64 3.85 -33.37
N THR A 303 5.74 2.59 -33.76
CA THR A 303 5.37 2.12 -35.11
C THR A 303 4.26 1.08 -35.09
N THR A 304 3.90 0.58 -33.90
CA THR A 304 2.89 -0.46 -33.74
C THR A 304 1.80 -0.06 -32.76
N ARG A 305 0.63 -0.67 -32.93
CA ARG A 305 -0.49 -0.52 -32.00
C ARG A 305 -0.13 -0.94 -30.57
N GLU A 306 0.63 -2.03 -30.44
CA GLU A 306 1.01 -2.61 -29.15
C GLU A 306 1.94 -1.69 -28.36
N GLU A 307 2.91 -1.04 -29.02
CA GLU A 307 3.77 -0.02 -28.39
C GLU A 307 2.96 1.18 -27.91
N TYR A 308 1.98 1.62 -28.70
CA TYR A 308 1.08 2.70 -28.31
C TYR A 308 0.23 2.34 -27.08
N ASP A 309 -0.37 1.15 -27.06
CA ASP A 309 -1.17 0.67 -25.93
C ASP A 309 -0.33 0.56 -24.64
N GLN A 310 0.95 0.21 -24.76
CA GLN A 310 1.88 0.20 -23.62
C GLN A 310 2.15 1.61 -23.09
N LEU A 311 2.42 2.59 -23.96
CA LEU A 311 2.56 3.99 -23.57
C LEU A 311 1.28 4.51 -22.91
N TRP A 312 0.13 4.31 -23.54
CA TRP A 312 -1.16 4.80 -23.06
C TRP A 312 -1.50 4.23 -21.68
N THR A 313 -1.26 2.93 -21.49
CA THR A 313 -1.41 2.27 -20.19
C THR A 313 -0.47 2.86 -19.16
N ALA A 314 0.81 3.10 -19.50
CA ALA A 314 1.77 3.69 -18.58
C ALA A 314 1.39 5.12 -18.14
N LEU A 315 0.94 5.95 -19.08
CA LEU A 315 0.43 7.29 -18.79
C LEU A 315 -0.78 7.24 -17.85
N ARG A 316 -1.72 6.33 -18.10
CA ARG A 316 -2.92 6.14 -17.26
C ARG A 316 -2.58 5.68 -15.85
N VAL A 317 -1.71 4.68 -15.72
CA VAL A 317 -1.24 4.15 -14.42
C VAL A 317 -0.61 5.26 -13.59
N LYS A 318 0.24 6.08 -14.24
CA LYS A 318 0.94 7.19 -13.59
C LYS A 318 0.10 8.46 -13.44
N ARG A 319 -1.19 8.41 -13.83
CA ARG A 319 -2.15 9.52 -13.74
C ARG A 319 -1.62 10.82 -14.35
N VAL A 320 -0.96 10.71 -15.50
CA VAL A 320 -0.49 11.89 -16.23
C VAL A 320 -1.68 12.52 -16.95
N ASP A 321 -1.87 13.82 -16.78
CA ASP A 321 -3.02 14.58 -17.33
C ASP A 321 -3.12 14.51 -18.86
N VAL A 322 -1.99 14.49 -19.58
CA VAL A 322 -1.96 14.35 -21.05
C VAL A 322 -2.66 13.08 -21.56
N VAL A 323 -2.84 12.05 -20.71
CA VAL A 323 -3.58 10.83 -21.09
C VAL A 323 -5.03 11.11 -21.46
N GLU A 324 -5.62 12.20 -20.95
CA GLU A 324 -7.02 12.55 -21.21
C GLU A 324 -7.25 13.03 -22.64
N ILE A 325 -6.20 13.47 -23.33
CA ILE A 325 -6.28 14.00 -24.70
C ILE A 325 -5.59 13.13 -25.75
N LEU A 326 -4.88 12.08 -25.32
CA LEU A 326 -4.40 11.03 -26.21
C LEU A 326 -5.48 9.94 -26.36
N PRO A 327 -6.02 9.73 -27.58
CA PRO A 327 -7.11 8.79 -27.79
C PRO A 327 -6.66 7.36 -27.49
N ASN A 328 -7.42 6.64 -26.65
CA ASN A 328 -7.12 5.24 -26.35
C ASN A 328 -7.25 4.33 -27.57
N GLN A 329 -8.06 4.71 -28.57
CA GLN A 329 -8.27 4.01 -29.83
C GLN A 329 -8.21 5.02 -30.98
N PRO A 330 -7.01 5.39 -31.48
CA PRO A 330 -6.88 6.41 -32.51
C PRO A 330 -7.65 6.05 -33.79
N GLU A 331 -7.77 4.78 -34.16
CA GLU A 331 -8.58 4.36 -35.32
C GLU A 331 -10.09 4.56 -35.14
N ALA A 332 -10.59 4.69 -33.90
CA ALA A 332 -11.99 5.02 -33.65
C ALA A 332 -12.23 6.53 -33.60
N VAL A 333 -11.17 7.33 -33.48
CA VAL A 333 -11.22 8.79 -33.35
C VAL A 333 -10.86 9.49 -34.67
N TYR A 334 -10.03 8.85 -35.50
CA TYR A 334 -9.59 9.36 -36.78
C TYR A 334 -10.07 8.42 -37.91
N ASP A 335 -10.91 8.94 -38.79
CA ASP A 335 -11.59 8.17 -39.84
C ASP A 335 -10.63 7.48 -40.84
N ASP A 336 -9.39 7.97 -40.97
CA ASP A 336 -8.37 7.49 -41.94
C ASP A 336 -7.05 7.06 -41.27
N TRP A 337 -7.10 6.48 -40.06
CA TRP A 337 -5.89 6.02 -39.37
C TRP A 337 -5.20 4.85 -40.10
N LEU A 338 -3.96 5.03 -40.57
CA LEU A 338 -3.23 4.05 -41.39
C LEU A 338 -1.82 3.71 -40.86
N LEU A 339 -1.51 4.11 -39.63
CA LEU A 339 -0.12 4.13 -39.15
C LEU A 339 0.41 2.78 -38.67
N TRP A 340 -0.47 1.81 -38.35
CA TRP A 340 -0.10 0.45 -37.91
C TRP A 340 -0.82 -0.65 -38.68
#